data_AF-A0AAU6BQV5-F1
#
_entry.id   AF-A0AAU6BQV5-F1
#
_cell.length_a   1.000
_cell.length_b   1.000
_cell.length_c   1.000
_cell.angle_alpha   90.00
_cell.angle_beta   90.00
_cell.angle_gamma   90.00
#
_symmetry.space_group_name_H-M   'P 1'
#
loop_
_entity.id
_entity.type
_entity.pdbx_description
1 polymer ?
#
loop_
_entity_poly.entity_id
_entity_poly.type
_entity_poly.pdbx_seq_one_letter_code
_entity_poly.pdbx_strand_id
1 'polypeptide(L)'
;MTDDRPAWARRIAAERAARDWSQRDAVRALRVHAPTELPAEESMIRQWKRWESGQMPNDFYQPIIAALFGTVTHALFPAPARRDGDREILAASGMETLEIVSRLNRSDVDNSTLDALRITADRLSSEYPFMPSEQLLIEGRQWLRRVVDLHKKSLTLAQHREVLALSGWLALLVGCVEYDTGARHAAESTRQAALSLATEAEHAEVAGWAHEMRAWFALTTGDYRGVIAASRAGADAAPHHGEAVQLAAQEAKAWARLGDRRQVEVALDKGRRMLEAMPYPENLDNHFVVDPAKFDFYAMDCYRLVGENQLVPHQATLALL
;
A
#
# COMPACT_ATOMS: atom_id res chain seq x y z
N MET A 1 -28.97 -2.07 -22.46
CA MET A 1 -27.81 -2.17 -23.36
C MET A 1 -26.59 -2.12 -22.48
N THR A 2 -25.76 -3.17 -22.50
CA THR A 2 -24.51 -3.21 -21.74
C THR A 2 -23.55 -2.18 -22.34
N ASP A 3 -22.99 -1.30 -21.52
CA ASP A 3 -22.08 -0.25 -21.98
C ASP A 3 -20.71 -0.88 -22.28
N ASP A 4 -20.40 -1.11 -23.56
CA ASP A 4 -19.19 -1.83 -24.03
C ASP A 4 -17.88 -1.04 -23.89
N ARG A 5 -17.91 0.17 -23.33
CA ARG A 5 -16.71 0.98 -23.13
C ARG A 5 -15.75 0.35 -22.11
N PRO A 6 -14.42 0.57 -22.24
CA PRO A 6 -13.45 0.15 -21.23
C PRO A 6 -13.80 0.70 -19.84
N ALA A 7 -13.47 -0.06 -18.78
CA ALA A 7 -13.78 0.32 -17.40
C ALA A 7 -13.23 1.71 -17.02
N TRP A 8 -12.00 2.03 -17.41
CA TRP A 8 -11.39 3.35 -17.18
C TRP A 8 -12.17 4.48 -17.87
N ALA A 9 -12.71 4.24 -19.07
CA ALA A 9 -13.45 5.24 -19.85
C ALA A 9 -14.81 5.55 -19.22
N ARG A 10 -15.49 4.51 -18.70
CA ARG A 10 -16.71 4.68 -17.89
C ARG A 10 -16.40 5.42 -16.60
N ARG A 11 -15.27 5.11 -15.96
CA ARG A 11 -14.83 5.75 -14.71
C ARG A 11 -14.61 7.25 -14.89
N ILE A 12 -13.82 7.70 -15.87
CA ILE A 12 -13.59 9.15 -16.09
C ILE A 12 -14.89 9.92 -16.38
N ALA A 13 -15.85 9.30 -17.08
CA ALA A 13 -17.14 9.91 -17.37
C ALA A 13 -18.00 10.02 -16.11
N ALA A 14 -17.98 8.99 -15.25
CA ALA A 14 -18.67 8.98 -13.97
C ALA A 14 -18.09 10.01 -12.99
N GLU A 15 -16.76 10.09 -12.87
CA GLU A 15 -16.07 11.06 -12.00
C GLU A 15 -16.38 12.51 -12.40
N ARG A 16 -16.42 12.78 -13.70
CA ARG A 16 -16.82 14.10 -14.21
C ARG A 16 -18.29 14.39 -13.89
N ALA A 17 -19.18 13.43 -14.13
CA ALA A 17 -20.61 13.61 -13.86
C ALA A 17 -20.90 13.80 -12.37
N ALA A 18 -20.19 13.10 -11.48
CA ALA A 18 -20.33 13.22 -10.03
C ALA A 18 -19.95 14.62 -9.51
N ARG A 19 -19.11 15.35 -10.25
CA ARG A 19 -18.71 16.74 -9.97
C ARG A 19 -19.59 17.78 -10.66
N ASP A 20 -20.68 17.37 -11.31
CA ASP A 20 -21.55 18.21 -12.15
C ASP A 20 -20.79 18.98 -13.25
N TRP A 21 -19.68 18.41 -13.73
CA TRP A 21 -18.83 19.05 -14.74
C TRP A 21 -19.30 18.75 -16.16
N SER A 22 -19.35 19.77 -17.01
CA SER A 22 -19.35 19.56 -18.46
C SER A 22 -17.97 19.06 -18.94
N GLN A 23 -17.88 18.53 -20.15
CA GLN A 23 -16.58 18.17 -20.75
C GLN A 23 -15.66 19.38 -20.89
N ARG A 24 -16.22 20.60 -21.02
CA ARG A 24 -15.46 21.84 -21.04
C ARG A 24 -14.90 22.15 -19.65
N ASP A 25 -15.68 21.97 -18.60
CA ASP A 25 -15.22 22.17 -17.21
C ASP A 25 -14.12 21.17 -16.86
N ALA A 26 -14.25 19.91 -17.28
CA ALA A 26 -13.20 18.91 -17.13
C ALA A 26 -11.90 19.30 -17.86
N VAL A 27 -11.99 19.85 -19.08
CA VAL A 27 -10.81 20.36 -19.81
C VAL A 27 -10.16 21.55 -19.09
N ARG A 28 -10.96 22.46 -18.53
CA ARG A 28 -10.44 23.60 -17.75
C ARG A 28 -9.74 23.14 -16.49
N ALA A 29 -10.34 22.20 -15.77
CA ALA A 29 -9.75 21.60 -14.59
C ALA A 29 -8.47 20.80 -14.94
N LEU A 30 -8.48 20.02 -16.03
CA LEU A 30 -7.31 19.27 -16.52
C LEU A 30 -6.09 20.18 -16.74
N ARG A 31 -6.31 21.41 -17.24
CA ARG A 31 -5.22 22.39 -17.44
C ARG A 31 -4.54 22.82 -16.15
N VAL A 32 -5.26 22.83 -15.03
CA VAL A 32 -4.69 23.19 -13.71
C VAL A 32 -3.65 22.16 -13.26
N HIS A 33 -3.80 20.90 -13.69
CA HIS A 33 -2.90 19.80 -13.34
C HIS A 33 -1.81 19.55 -14.39
N ALA A 34 -1.85 20.22 -15.53
CA ALA A 34 -0.92 19.96 -16.62
C ALA A 34 0.46 20.61 -16.36
N PRO A 35 1.58 19.88 -16.55
CA PRO A 35 2.91 20.43 -16.33
C PRO A 35 3.34 21.42 -17.44
N THR A 36 2.67 21.37 -18.58
CA THR A 36 2.92 22.24 -19.74
C THR A 36 1.61 22.73 -20.33
N GLU A 37 1.67 23.79 -21.14
CA GLU A 37 0.49 24.31 -21.82
C GLU A 37 -0.15 23.24 -22.73
N LEU A 38 -1.43 22.98 -22.51
CA LEU A 38 -2.22 22.05 -23.32
C LEU A 38 -2.74 22.72 -24.61
N PRO A 39 -2.94 21.95 -25.70
CA PRO A 39 -3.54 22.43 -26.95
C PRO A 39 -4.84 23.22 -26.74
N ALA A 40 -5.27 24.02 -27.72
CA ALA A 40 -6.47 24.87 -27.63
C ALA A 40 -7.71 24.14 -27.06
N GLU A 41 -8.53 24.84 -26.27
CA GLU A 41 -9.68 24.29 -25.52
C GLU A 41 -10.61 23.42 -26.38
N GLU A 42 -10.96 23.88 -27.58
CA GLU A 42 -11.82 23.11 -28.50
C GLU A 42 -11.19 21.79 -28.98
N SER A 43 -9.87 21.74 -29.14
CA SER A 43 -9.15 20.49 -29.44
C SER A 43 -9.18 19.53 -28.25
N MET A 44 -8.99 20.06 -27.05
CA MET A 44 -9.02 19.27 -25.83
C MET A 44 -10.43 18.75 -25.51
N ILE A 45 -11.50 19.50 -25.80
CA ILE A 45 -12.88 19.01 -25.67
C ILE A 45 -13.12 17.82 -26.60
N ARG A 46 -12.66 17.89 -27.86
CA ARG A 46 -12.74 16.75 -28.79
C ARG A 46 -11.90 15.56 -28.32
N GLN A 47 -10.75 15.81 -27.70
CA GLN A 47 -9.91 14.77 -27.14
C GLN A 47 -10.58 14.10 -25.92
N TRP A 48 -11.17 14.89 -25.02
CA TRP A 48 -11.93 14.40 -23.86
C TRP A 48 -13.10 13.50 -24.27
N LYS A 49 -13.87 13.92 -25.29
CA LYS A 49 -14.94 13.10 -25.88
C LYS A 49 -14.44 11.73 -26.35
N ARG A 50 -13.26 11.70 -26.99
CA ARG A 50 -12.65 10.45 -27.46
C ARG A 50 -12.19 9.55 -26.31
N TRP A 51 -11.70 10.13 -25.23
CA TRP A 51 -11.38 9.38 -24.01
C TRP A 51 -12.63 8.75 -23.39
N GLU A 52 -13.72 9.52 -23.23
CA GLU A 52 -14.98 9.00 -22.68
C GLU A 52 -15.65 7.96 -23.59
N SER A 53 -15.31 7.92 -24.89
CA SER A 53 -15.76 6.88 -25.81
C SER A 53 -14.85 5.64 -25.84
N GLY A 54 -13.74 5.63 -25.10
CA GLY A 54 -12.85 4.47 -24.98
C GLY A 54 -11.51 4.55 -25.71
N GLN A 55 -11.13 5.69 -26.30
CA GLN A 55 -9.78 5.85 -26.85
C GLN A 55 -8.77 6.10 -25.71
N MET A 56 -7.80 5.19 -25.52
CA MET A 56 -6.81 5.29 -24.45
C MET A 56 -6.03 6.62 -24.50
N PRO A 57 -5.98 7.41 -23.41
CA PRO A 57 -5.05 8.52 -23.28
C PRO A 57 -3.61 8.02 -23.32
N ASN A 58 -2.69 8.76 -23.93
CA ASN A 58 -1.27 8.39 -23.91
C ASN A 58 -0.64 8.68 -22.54
N ASP A 59 0.59 8.22 -22.34
CA ASP A 59 1.35 8.33 -21.10
C ASP A 59 1.54 9.77 -20.60
N PHE A 60 1.43 10.77 -21.50
CA PHE A 60 1.44 12.17 -21.11
C PHE A 60 0.14 12.61 -20.42
N TYR A 61 -1.02 12.17 -20.92
CA TYR A 61 -2.32 12.60 -20.39
C TYR A 61 -2.81 11.77 -19.20
N GLN A 62 -2.44 10.48 -19.12
CA GLN A 62 -2.85 9.59 -18.03
C GLN A 62 -2.58 10.18 -16.61
N PRO A 63 -1.36 10.62 -16.26
CA PRO A 63 -1.08 11.18 -14.93
C PRO A 63 -1.81 12.50 -14.65
N ILE A 64 -2.06 13.31 -15.68
CA ILE A 64 -2.79 14.57 -15.55
C ILE A 64 -4.28 14.27 -15.25
N ILE A 65 -4.86 13.29 -15.93
CA ILE A 65 -6.25 12.85 -15.71
C ILE A 65 -6.39 12.20 -14.32
N ALA A 66 -5.42 11.39 -13.88
CA ALA A 66 -5.44 10.83 -12.54
C ALA A 66 -5.37 11.91 -11.46
N ALA A 67 -4.44 12.87 -11.60
CA ALA A 67 -4.31 14.02 -10.69
C ALA A 67 -5.58 14.88 -10.63
N LEU A 68 -6.23 15.11 -11.77
CA LEU A 68 -7.51 15.83 -11.87
C LEU A 68 -8.60 15.22 -10.99
N PHE A 69 -8.65 13.89 -10.90
CA PHE A 69 -9.65 13.18 -10.09
C PHE A 69 -9.17 12.84 -8.68
N GLY A 70 -7.97 13.29 -8.29
CA GLY A 70 -7.41 12.99 -6.98
C GLY A 70 -7.03 11.53 -6.78
N THR A 71 -6.72 10.81 -7.86
CA THR A 71 -6.29 9.40 -7.85
C THR A 71 -4.88 9.26 -8.45
N VAL A 72 -4.42 8.02 -8.61
CA VAL A 72 -3.13 7.68 -9.24
C VAL A 72 -3.33 6.99 -10.59
N THR A 73 -2.35 7.14 -11.49
CA THR A 73 -2.42 6.63 -12.87
C THR A 73 -2.78 5.15 -12.90
N HIS A 74 -2.13 4.32 -12.10
CA HIS A 74 -2.34 2.88 -12.10
C HIS A 74 -3.67 2.44 -11.46
N ALA A 75 -4.32 3.29 -10.65
CA ALA A 75 -5.67 3.02 -10.17
C ALA A 75 -6.71 3.28 -11.27
N LEU A 76 -6.49 4.32 -12.08
CA LEU A 76 -7.40 4.72 -13.14
C LEU A 76 -7.17 3.95 -14.45
N PHE A 77 -5.90 3.66 -14.78
CA PHE A 77 -5.41 2.96 -15.96
C PHE A 77 -4.51 1.79 -15.54
N PRO A 78 -5.10 0.68 -15.05
CA PRO A 78 -4.32 -0.44 -14.54
C PRO A 78 -3.47 -1.05 -15.66
N ALA A 79 -2.19 -1.31 -15.37
CA ALA A 79 -1.35 -2.14 -16.21
C ALA A 79 -1.81 -3.60 -16.09
N PRO A 80 -1.71 -4.43 -17.14
CA PRO A 80 -1.95 -5.86 -17.02
C PRO A 80 -0.98 -6.43 -15.98
N ALA A 81 -1.51 -6.96 -14.88
CA ALA A 81 -0.73 -7.53 -13.80
C ALA A 81 0.19 -8.62 -14.35
N ARG A 82 1.52 -8.43 -14.24
CA ARG A 82 2.48 -9.51 -14.43
C ARG A 82 2.58 -10.24 -13.09
N ARG A 83 1.78 -11.30 -12.88
CA ARG A 83 2.18 -12.59 -12.27
C ARG A 83 0.99 -13.46 -11.85
N ASP A 84 1.27 -14.76 -11.81
CA ASP A 84 0.40 -15.88 -11.44
C ASP A 84 1.10 -16.55 -10.23
N GLY A 85 0.71 -16.15 -9.02
CA GLY A 85 1.43 -16.42 -7.77
C GLY A 85 1.60 -17.91 -7.42
N ASP A 86 0.67 -18.76 -7.90
CA ASP A 86 0.69 -20.21 -7.62
C ASP A 86 1.85 -20.94 -8.32
N ARG A 87 2.42 -20.37 -9.39
CA ARG A 87 3.55 -20.97 -10.13
C ARG A 87 4.93 -20.57 -9.60
N GLU A 88 5.01 -19.57 -8.73
CA GLU A 88 6.29 -18.96 -8.35
C GLU A 88 6.97 -19.65 -7.16
N ILE A 89 6.22 -20.35 -6.31
CA ILE A 89 6.72 -21.03 -5.09
C ILE A 89 7.73 -22.15 -5.43
N LEU A 90 7.47 -22.94 -6.47
CA LEU A 90 8.38 -24.01 -6.91
C LEU A 90 9.54 -23.49 -7.78
N ALA A 91 9.33 -22.36 -8.47
CA ALA A 91 10.28 -21.79 -9.41
C ALA A 91 11.28 -20.81 -8.77
N ALA A 92 10.92 -20.13 -7.68
CA ALA A 92 11.71 -19.04 -7.10
C ALA A 92 12.76 -19.50 -6.07
N SER A 93 12.49 -20.54 -5.27
CA SER A 93 13.44 -21.04 -4.25
C SER A 93 14.11 -22.35 -4.63
N GLY A 94 13.45 -23.20 -5.43
CA GLY A 94 13.85 -24.58 -5.66
C GLY A 94 13.91 -25.46 -4.40
N MET A 95 13.41 -24.96 -3.25
CA MET A 95 13.51 -25.61 -1.94
C MET A 95 12.12 -25.76 -1.30
N GLU A 96 11.83 -26.94 -0.78
CA GLU A 96 10.65 -27.18 0.06
C GLU A 96 10.84 -26.59 1.47
N THR A 97 9.75 -26.22 2.18
CA THR A 97 9.77 -25.71 3.56
C THR A 97 10.63 -26.57 4.50
N LEU A 98 10.58 -27.89 4.35
CA LEU A 98 11.38 -28.82 5.14
C LEU A 98 12.88 -28.74 4.84
N GLU A 99 13.26 -28.46 3.59
CA GLU A 99 14.65 -28.24 3.20
C GLU A 99 15.21 -26.97 3.84
N ILE A 100 14.44 -25.88 3.83
CA ILE A 100 14.81 -24.61 4.49
C ILE A 100 15.05 -24.85 5.98
N VAL A 101 14.11 -25.52 6.66
CA VAL A 101 14.23 -25.85 8.09
C VAL A 101 15.45 -26.74 8.37
N SER A 102 15.74 -27.71 7.50
CA SER A 102 16.94 -28.56 7.61
C SER A 102 18.23 -27.74 7.56
N ARG A 103 18.36 -26.80 6.62
CA ARG A 103 19.54 -25.94 6.47
C ARG A 103 19.74 -25.01 7.66
N LEU A 104 18.66 -24.40 8.16
CA LEU A 104 18.70 -23.57 9.38
C LEU A 104 19.26 -24.33 10.59
N ASN A 105 18.94 -25.63 10.71
CA ASN A 105 19.45 -26.48 11.79
C ASN A 105 20.93 -26.87 11.60
N ARG A 106 21.43 -26.96 10.36
CA ARG A 106 22.79 -27.39 10.03
C ARG A 106 23.85 -26.29 10.10
N SER A 107 23.47 -25.07 10.50
CA SER A 107 24.35 -23.91 10.69
C SER A 107 25.06 -23.42 9.43
N ASP A 108 24.50 -23.70 8.26
CA ASP A 108 24.97 -23.18 6.97
C ASP A 108 24.02 -22.06 6.53
N VAL A 109 24.29 -20.83 6.98
CA VAL A 109 23.52 -19.65 6.55
C VAL A 109 24.25 -19.05 5.35
N ASP A 110 23.94 -19.59 4.18
CA ASP A 110 24.38 -19.06 2.91
C ASP A 110 23.32 -18.11 2.32
N ASN A 111 23.67 -17.42 1.22
CA ASN A 111 22.74 -16.51 0.57
C ASN A 111 21.49 -17.23 0.04
N SER A 112 21.59 -18.51 -0.35
CA SER A 112 20.43 -19.27 -0.80
C SER A 112 19.41 -19.52 0.32
N THR A 113 19.88 -19.75 1.55
CA THR A 113 19.04 -19.85 2.74
C THR A 113 18.35 -18.51 3.05
N LEU A 114 19.04 -17.39 2.91
CA LEU A 114 18.46 -16.05 3.11
C LEU A 114 17.41 -15.72 2.04
N ASP A 115 17.67 -16.05 0.78
CA ASP A 115 16.68 -15.91 -0.30
C ASP A 115 15.41 -16.73 -0.04
N ALA A 116 15.55 -17.97 0.43
CA ALA A 116 14.42 -18.80 0.82
C ALA A 116 13.62 -18.20 1.99
N LEU A 117 14.28 -17.59 2.97
CA LEU A 117 13.61 -16.90 4.07
C LEU A 117 12.84 -15.67 3.58
N ARG A 118 13.40 -14.92 2.63
CA ARG A 118 12.73 -13.77 2.00
C ARG A 118 11.45 -14.20 1.28
N ILE A 119 11.52 -15.25 0.47
CA ILE A 119 10.35 -15.83 -0.21
C ILE A 119 9.31 -16.32 0.81
N THR A 120 9.75 -16.93 1.90
CA THR A 120 8.86 -17.41 2.98
C THR A 120 8.13 -16.25 3.67
N ALA A 121 8.83 -15.16 3.98
CA ALA A 121 8.24 -13.97 4.60
C ALA A 121 7.23 -13.29 3.66
N ASP A 122 7.54 -13.20 2.37
CA ASP A 122 6.64 -12.66 1.34
C ASP A 122 5.36 -13.51 1.19
N ARG A 123 5.50 -14.85 1.14
CA ARG A 123 4.36 -15.78 1.11
C ARG A 123 3.45 -15.59 2.33
N LEU A 124 4.01 -15.61 3.54
CA LEU A 124 3.22 -15.46 4.77
C LEU A 124 2.50 -14.11 4.83
N SER A 125 3.13 -13.04 4.32
CA SER A 125 2.53 -11.71 4.22
C SER A 125 1.41 -11.65 3.17
N SER A 126 1.50 -12.47 2.12
CA SER A 126 0.48 -12.60 1.07
C SER A 126 -0.70 -13.47 1.51
N GLU A 127 -0.47 -14.45 2.39
CA GLU A 127 -1.51 -15.32 2.95
C GLU A 127 -2.34 -14.64 4.03
N TYR A 128 -1.90 -13.49 4.56
CA TYR A 128 -2.54 -12.76 5.65
C TYR A 128 -4.06 -12.52 5.46
N PRO A 129 -4.57 -12.12 4.29
CA PRO A 129 -6.01 -11.91 4.09
C PRO A 129 -6.83 -13.21 4.02
N PHE A 130 -6.20 -14.36 3.78
CA PHE A 130 -6.88 -15.61 3.39
C PHE A 130 -6.73 -16.74 4.40
N MET A 131 -5.61 -16.78 5.13
CA MET A 131 -5.32 -17.83 6.11
C MET A 131 -6.05 -17.54 7.44
N PRO A 132 -6.56 -18.56 8.16
CA PRO A 132 -7.08 -18.39 9.50
C PRO A 132 -6.03 -17.77 10.44
N SER A 133 -6.42 -16.71 11.17
CA SER A 133 -5.50 -15.90 11.98
C SER A 133 -4.72 -16.72 13.02
N GLU A 134 -5.35 -17.72 13.66
CA GLU A 134 -4.66 -18.58 14.63
C GLU A 134 -3.55 -19.42 13.98
N GLN A 135 -3.82 -19.97 12.79
CA GLN A 135 -2.83 -20.73 12.03
C GLN A 135 -1.65 -19.84 11.62
N LEU A 136 -1.95 -18.67 11.04
CA LEU A 136 -0.93 -17.72 10.60
C LEU A 136 -0.07 -17.22 11.78
N LEU A 137 -0.67 -17.00 12.94
CA LEU A 137 0.04 -16.61 14.15
C LEU A 137 1.02 -17.69 14.62
N ILE A 138 0.60 -18.96 14.58
CA ILE A 138 1.46 -20.11 14.93
C ILE A 138 2.63 -20.19 13.95
N GLU A 139 2.35 -20.17 12.64
CA GLU A 139 3.38 -20.26 11.60
C GLU A 139 4.36 -19.07 11.66
N GLY A 140 3.83 -17.84 11.72
CA GLY A 140 4.61 -16.61 11.82
C GLY A 140 5.54 -16.58 13.04
N ARG A 141 5.04 -16.96 14.23
CA ARG A 141 5.88 -17.06 15.45
C ARG A 141 6.94 -18.15 15.37
N GLN A 142 6.66 -19.26 14.69
CA GLN A 142 7.67 -20.30 14.48
C GLN A 142 8.79 -19.81 13.57
N TRP A 143 8.46 -19.15 12.45
CA TRP A 143 9.44 -18.57 11.56
C TRP A 143 10.23 -17.43 12.20
N LEU A 144 9.55 -16.51 12.89
CA LEU A 144 10.21 -15.42 13.61
C LEU A 144 11.26 -15.96 14.60
N ARG A 145 10.92 -16.99 15.40
CA ARG A 145 11.88 -17.62 16.31
C ARG A 145 13.07 -18.22 15.58
N ARG A 146 12.85 -18.94 14.48
CA ARG A 146 13.92 -19.55 13.68
C ARG A 146 14.88 -18.51 13.12
N VAL A 147 14.35 -17.41 12.55
CA VAL A 147 15.17 -16.34 11.99
C VAL A 147 15.90 -15.56 13.09
N VAL A 148 15.25 -15.25 14.20
CA VAL A 148 15.89 -14.59 15.35
C VAL A 148 17.03 -15.44 15.92
N ASP A 149 16.89 -16.76 15.98
CA ASP A 149 17.94 -17.65 16.47
C ASP A 149 19.18 -17.68 15.55
N LEU A 150 19.09 -17.22 14.30
CA LEU A 150 20.25 -17.12 13.40
C LEU A 150 21.26 -16.06 13.84
N HIS A 151 20.86 -15.04 14.62
CA HIS A 151 21.81 -14.05 15.15
C HIS A 151 22.88 -14.66 16.06
N LYS A 152 22.63 -15.87 16.59
CA LYS A 152 23.59 -16.61 17.43
C LYS A 152 24.66 -17.33 16.58
N LYS A 153 24.57 -17.27 15.25
CA LYS A 153 25.48 -17.94 14.32
C LYS A 153 26.57 -16.98 13.84
N SER A 154 27.61 -17.54 13.24
CA SER A 154 28.66 -16.76 12.59
C SER A 154 28.11 -16.21 11.26
N LEU A 155 27.72 -14.93 11.26
CA LEU A 155 27.21 -14.23 10.09
C LEU A 155 28.21 -13.16 9.64
N THR A 156 28.28 -12.91 8.33
CA THR A 156 28.86 -11.65 7.85
C THR A 156 27.97 -10.47 8.25
N LEU A 157 28.51 -9.25 8.25
CA LEU A 157 27.72 -8.05 8.58
C LEU A 157 26.49 -7.88 7.67
N ALA A 158 26.64 -8.18 6.38
CA ALA A 158 25.55 -8.11 5.41
C ALA A 158 24.43 -9.10 5.76
N GLN A 159 24.80 -10.36 6.02
CA GLN A 159 23.85 -11.40 6.42
C GLN A 159 23.20 -11.08 7.77
N HIS A 160 23.95 -10.51 8.72
CA HIS A 160 23.39 -10.08 10.00
C HIS A 160 22.29 -9.03 9.83
N ARG A 161 22.54 -7.99 9.03
CA ARG A 161 21.52 -6.96 8.71
C ARG A 161 20.30 -7.56 8.01
N GLU A 162 20.51 -8.51 7.09
CA GLU A 162 19.43 -9.19 6.39
C GLU A 162 18.57 -10.06 7.32
N VAL A 163 19.20 -10.81 8.24
CA VAL A 163 18.49 -11.60 9.25
C VAL A 163 17.69 -10.70 10.20
N LEU A 164 18.24 -9.55 10.61
CA LEU A 164 17.49 -8.56 11.39
C LEU A 164 16.29 -8.02 10.62
N ALA A 165 16.46 -7.67 9.34
CA ALA A 165 15.38 -7.18 8.48
C ALA A 165 14.27 -8.23 8.29
N LEU A 166 14.63 -9.48 7.99
CA LEU A 166 13.67 -10.60 7.88
C LEU A 166 12.94 -10.87 9.20
N SER A 167 13.64 -10.78 10.33
CA SER A 167 13.04 -10.85 11.66
C SER A 167 12.04 -9.70 11.87
N GLY A 168 12.39 -8.50 11.41
CA GLY A 168 11.51 -7.33 11.44
C GLY A 168 10.22 -7.55 10.64
N TRP A 169 10.31 -8.02 9.39
CA TRP A 169 9.16 -8.34 8.55
C TRP A 169 8.23 -9.38 9.20
N LEU A 170 8.79 -10.47 9.72
CA LEU A 170 8.02 -11.51 10.41
C LEU A 170 7.39 -10.97 11.71
N ALA A 171 8.07 -10.09 12.44
CA ALA A 171 7.53 -9.44 13.62
C ALA A 171 6.37 -8.49 13.28
N LEU A 172 6.46 -7.71 12.20
CA LEU A 172 5.34 -6.90 11.71
C LEU A 172 4.11 -7.77 11.43
N LEU A 173 4.28 -8.87 10.68
CA LEU A 173 3.20 -9.80 10.36
C LEU A 173 2.57 -10.39 11.62
N VAL A 174 3.38 -10.91 12.54
CA VAL A 174 2.90 -11.45 13.83
C VAL A 174 2.15 -10.39 14.60
N GLY A 175 2.66 -9.16 14.66
CA GLY A 175 2.01 -8.06 15.36
C GLY A 175 0.66 -7.66 14.76
N CYS A 176 0.51 -7.70 13.43
CA CYS A 176 -0.80 -7.50 12.78
C CYS A 176 -1.82 -8.55 13.24
N VAL A 177 -1.44 -9.83 13.16
CA VAL A 177 -2.33 -10.95 13.52
C VAL A 177 -2.65 -10.94 15.03
N GLU A 178 -1.69 -10.60 15.88
CA GLU A 178 -1.92 -10.40 17.32
C GLU A 178 -2.95 -9.29 17.58
N TYR A 179 -2.91 -8.20 16.80
CA TYR A 179 -3.86 -7.11 16.96
C TYR A 179 -5.27 -7.51 16.53
N ASP A 180 -5.41 -8.16 15.37
CA ASP A 180 -6.70 -8.61 14.84
C ASP A 180 -7.39 -9.62 15.73
N THR A 181 -6.60 -10.47 16.40
CA THR A 181 -7.10 -11.46 17.37
C THR A 181 -7.36 -10.86 18.76
N GLY A 182 -7.13 -9.55 18.94
CA GLY A 182 -7.44 -8.80 20.16
C GLY A 182 -6.32 -8.77 21.21
N ALA A 183 -5.15 -9.36 20.94
CA ALA A 183 -4.00 -9.40 21.84
C ALA A 183 -3.18 -8.09 21.80
N ARG A 184 -3.84 -6.95 22.06
CA ARG A 184 -3.28 -5.58 21.87
C ARG A 184 -1.93 -5.32 22.53
N HIS A 185 -1.73 -5.80 23.76
CA HIS A 185 -0.45 -5.63 24.46
C HIS A 185 0.69 -6.42 23.81
N ALA A 186 0.40 -7.64 23.33
CA ALA A 186 1.37 -8.44 22.60
C ALA A 186 1.71 -7.75 21.27
N ALA A 187 0.69 -7.34 20.52
CA ALA A 187 0.85 -6.63 19.25
C ALA A 187 1.74 -5.39 19.37
N GLU A 188 1.53 -4.56 20.40
CA GLU A 188 2.37 -3.38 20.64
C GLU A 188 3.81 -3.75 21.01
N SER A 189 4.01 -4.78 21.84
CA SER A 189 5.34 -5.28 22.17
C SER A 189 6.07 -5.81 20.92
N THR A 190 5.37 -6.58 20.08
CA THR A 190 5.91 -7.15 18.84
C THR A 190 6.23 -6.06 17.83
N ARG A 191 5.35 -5.06 17.66
CA ARG A 191 5.58 -3.86 16.83
C ARG A 191 6.84 -3.10 17.27
N GLN A 192 7.03 -2.91 18.58
CA GLN A 192 8.21 -2.23 19.09
C GLN A 192 9.49 -3.05 18.88
N ALA A 193 9.41 -4.38 18.99
CA ALA A 193 10.53 -5.26 18.63
C ALA A 193 10.89 -5.15 17.13
N ALA A 194 9.89 -5.12 16.24
CA ALA A 194 10.10 -4.92 14.81
C ALA A 194 10.82 -3.59 14.52
N LEU A 195 10.42 -2.49 15.19
CA LEU A 195 11.07 -1.19 15.05
C LEU A 195 12.53 -1.21 15.53
N SER A 196 12.81 -1.89 16.65
CA SER A 196 14.18 -2.04 17.15
C SER A 196 15.06 -2.83 16.17
N LEU A 197 14.54 -3.95 15.64
CA LEU A 197 15.22 -4.76 14.63
C LEU A 197 15.50 -3.94 13.35
N ALA A 198 14.52 -3.17 12.89
CA ALA A 198 14.67 -2.29 11.74
C ALA A 198 15.73 -1.21 11.95
N THR A 199 15.79 -0.64 13.15
CA THR A 199 16.80 0.38 13.51
C THR A 199 18.21 -0.23 13.49
N GLU A 200 18.39 -1.41 14.06
CA GLU A 200 19.68 -2.11 14.07
C GLU A 200 20.10 -2.58 12.67
N ALA A 201 19.13 -2.96 11.83
CA ALA A 201 19.36 -3.33 10.44
C ALA A 201 19.61 -2.13 9.51
N GLU A 202 19.33 -0.91 9.96
CA GLU A 202 19.21 0.29 9.12
C GLU A 202 18.17 0.11 7.98
N HIS A 203 17.08 -0.62 8.25
CA HIS A 203 16.07 -0.96 7.26
C HIS A 203 14.84 -0.05 7.36
N ALA A 204 14.84 1.03 6.57
CA ALA A 204 13.81 2.07 6.62
C ALA A 204 12.38 1.54 6.46
N GLU A 205 12.14 0.68 5.48
CA GLU A 205 10.78 0.20 5.16
C GLU A 205 10.10 -0.56 6.32
N VAL A 206 10.81 -1.46 7.00
CA VAL A 206 10.30 -2.16 8.18
C VAL A 206 10.01 -1.17 9.31
N ALA A 207 10.86 -0.15 9.50
CA ALA A 207 10.62 0.89 10.49
C ALA A 207 9.36 1.70 10.15
N GLY A 208 9.18 2.06 8.88
CA GLY A 208 7.98 2.75 8.38
C GLY A 208 6.71 1.96 8.65
N TRP A 209 6.69 0.66 8.35
CA TRP A 209 5.54 -0.22 8.65
C TRP A 209 5.28 -0.38 10.14
N ALA A 210 6.32 -0.41 10.98
CA ALA A 210 6.16 -0.41 12.43
C ALA A 210 5.50 0.89 12.94
N HIS A 211 5.71 2.01 12.27
CA HIS A 211 4.99 3.26 12.54
C HIS A 211 3.56 3.25 11.97
N GLU A 212 3.34 2.61 10.83
CA GLU A 212 2.00 2.44 10.25
C GLU A 212 1.11 1.62 11.18
N MET A 213 1.60 0.50 11.70
CA MET A 213 0.89 -0.28 12.71
C MET A 213 0.54 0.54 13.94
N ARG A 214 1.45 1.42 14.41
CA ARG A 214 1.16 2.32 15.53
C ARG A 214 0.03 3.29 15.18
N ALA A 215 0.02 3.83 13.97
CA ALA A 215 -1.05 4.70 13.48
C ALA A 215 -2.39 3.94 13.40
N TRP A 216 -2.38 2.71 12.90
CA TRP A 216 -3.56 1.85 12.83
C TRP A 216 -4.11 1.48 14.23
N PHE A 217 -3.25 1.11 15.17
CA PHE A 217 -3.64 0.82 16.56
C PHE A 217 -4.28 2.04 17.23
N ALA A 218 -3.70 3.23 17.02
CA ALA A 218 -4.26 4.49 17.53
C ALA A 218 -5.61 4.82 16.87
N LEU A 219 -5.76 4.59 15.56
CA LEU A 219 -6.99 4.89 14.83
C LEU A 219 -8.17 4.06 15.34
N THR A 220 -7.94 2.76 15.54
CA THR A 220 -8.97 1.80 16.01
C THR A 220 -9.36 2.00 17.46
N THR A 221 -8.54 2.71 18.25
CA THR A 221 -8.86 3.10 19.63
C THR A 221 -9.38 4.53 19.76
N GLY A 222 -9.46 5.28 18.64
CA GLY A 222 -9.94 6.66 18.61
C GLY A 222 -8.91 7.72 19.01
N ASP A 223 -7.63 7.35 19.18
CA ASP A 223 -6.56 8.32 19.44
C ASP A 223 -6.08 8.98 18.15
N TYR A 224 -6.88 9.88 17.60
CA TYR A 224 -6.58 10.54 16.32
C TYR A 224 -5.30 11.39 16.35
N ARG A 225 -4.93 11.94 17.51
CA ARG A 225 -3.65 12.65 17.67
C ARG A 225 -2.48 11.68 17.63
N GLY A 226 -2.62 10.50 18.24
CA GLY A 226 -1.68 9.40 18.13
C GLY A 226 -1.49 8.94 16.69
N VAL A 227 -2.58 8.85 15.90
CA VAL A 227 -2.49 8.55 14.46
C VAL A 227 -1.61 9.55 13.74
N ILE A 228 -1.89 10.86 13.88
CA ILE A 228 -1.13 11.93 13.20
C ILE A 228 0.35 11.90 13.60
N ALA A 229 0.64 11.71 14.90
CA ALA A 229 2.01 11.65 15.38
C ALA A 229 2.76 10.43 14.84
N ALA A 230 2.13 9.26 14.81
CA ALA A 230 2.70 8.04 14.26
C ALA A 230 2.90 8.13 12.74
N SER A 231 1.91 8.66 12.01
CA SER A 231 1.98 8.92 10.57
C SER A 231 3.18 9.77 10.17
N ARG A 232 3.44 10.85 10.91
CA ARG A 232 4.57 11.75 10.66
C ARG A 232 5.90 11.09 10.98
N ALA A 233 6.00 10.43 12.12
CA ALA A 233 7.22 9.71 12.49
C ALA A 233 7.59 8.62 11.47
N GLY A 234 6.60 7.88 10.95
CA GLY A 234 6.82 6.90 9.90
C GLY A 234 7.25 7.52 8.58
N ALA A 235 6.64 8.64 8.18
CA ALA A 235 7.01 9.35 6.96
C ALA A 235 8.44 9.92 7.02
N ASP A 236 8.91 10.33 8.20
CA ASP A 236 10.28 10.78 8.41
C ASP A 236 11.29 9.61 8.40
N ALA A 237 10.88 8.44 8.91
CA ALA A 237 11.71 7.24 8.94
C ALA A 237 11.90 6.61 7.55
N ALA A 238 10.88 6.66 6.70
CA ALA A 238 10.87 6.00 5.39
C ALA A 238 10.12 6.81 4.31
N PRO A 239 10.67 7.96 3.87
CA PRO A 239 9.96 8.92 3.02
C PRO A 239 9.71 8.44 1.57
N HIS A 240 10.35 7.35 1.13
CA HIS A 240 10.36 6.90 -0.26
C HIS A 240 9.76 5.52 -0.49
N HIS A 241 9.16 4.90 0.54
CA HIS A 241 8.59 3.57 0.47
C HIS A 241 7.05 3.59 0.52
N GLY A 242 6.43 2.47 0.14
CA GLY A 242 4.98 2.38 -0.07
C GLY A 242 4.15 2.73 1.15
N GLU A 243 4.59 2.34 2.35
CA GLU A 243 3.92 2.60 3.63
C GLU A 243 3.70 4.09 3.89
N ALA A 244 4.54 4.98 3.35
CA ALA A 244 4.36 6.41 3.54
C ALA A 244 3.09 6.94 2.84
N VAL A 245 2.62 6.24 1.79
CA VAL A 245 1.30 6.47 1.19
C VAL A 245 0.19 6.07 2.15
N GLN A 246 0.32 4.90 2.80
CA GLN A 246 -0.66 4.43 3.78
C GLN A 246 -0.67 5.30 5.04
N LEU A 247 0.49 5.74 5.53
CA LEU A 247 0.63 6.69 6.64
C LEU A 247 -0.06 8.02 6.33
N ALA A 248 0.06 8.53 5.11
CA ALA A 248 -0.64 9.73 4.66
C ALA A 248 -2.17 9.51 4.63
N ALA A 249 -2.63 8.34 4.20
CA ALA A 249 -4.04 7.96 4.29
C ALA A 249 -4.55 7.84 5.74
N GLN A 250 -3.75 7.29 6.67
CA GLN A 250 -4.10 7.25 8.09
C GLN A 250 -4.19 8.65 8.69
N GLU A 251 -3.26 9.54 8.35
CA GLU A 251 -3.31 10.95 8.75
C GLU A 251 -4.58 11.64 8.22
N ALA A 252 -4.93 11.41 6.96
CA ALA A 252 -6.18 11.92 6.38
C ALA A 252 -7.43 11.40 7.12
N LYS A 253 -7.50 10.10 7.44
CA LYS A 253 -8.62 9.52 8.20
C LYS A 253 -8.75 10.15 9.59
N ALA A 254 -7.63 10.41 10.26
CA ALA A 254 -7.62 11.08 11.56
C ALA A 254 -8.12 12.53 11.46
N TRP A 255 -7.64 13.30 10.48
CA TRP A 255 -8.12 14.67 10.25
C TRP A 255 -9.59 14.74 9.90
N ALA A 256 -10.09 13.76 9.12
CA ALA A 256 -11.51 13.66 8.79
C ALA A 256 -12.37 13.45 10.04
N ARG A 257 -11.94 12.59 10.99
CA ARG A 257 -12.63 12.40 12.29
C ARG A 257 -12.54 13.62 13.20
N LEU A 258 -11.50 14.44 13.05
CA LEU A 258 -11.35 15.72 13.76
C LEU A 258 -12.10 16.89 13.08
N GLY A 259 -12.64 16.68 11.88
CA GLY A 259 -13.37 17.70 11.11
C GLY A 259 -12.49 18.73 10.39
N ASP A 260 -11.18 18.52 10.31
CA ASP A 260 -10.27 19.43 9.60
C ASP A 260 -10.14 19.03 8.12
N ARG A 261 -11.07 19.51 7.31
CA ARG A 261 -11.11 19.26 5.86
C ARG A 261 -9.80 19.62 5.16
N ARG A 262 -9.21 20.78 5.50
CA ARG A 262 -8.01 21.24 4.80
C ARG A 262 -6.86 20.27 5.00
N GLN A 263 -6.71 19.74 6.21
CA GLN A 263 -5.67 18.75 6.49
C GLN A 263 -5.94 17.39 5.84
N VAL A 264 -7.21 16.99 5.66
CA VAL A 264 -7.58 15.81 4.85
C VAL A 264 -7.05 15.95 3.43
N GLU A 265 -7.36 17.06 2.76
CA GLU A 265 -6.94 17.31 1.37
C GLU A 265 -5.41 17.33 1.24
N VAL A 266 -4.71 17.98 2.17
CA VAL A 266 -3.24 18.02 2.21
C VAL A 266 -2.63 16.63 2.38
N ALA A 267 -3.15 15.83 3.31
CA ALA A 267 -2.65 14.48 3.57
C ALA A 267 -2.93 13.53 2.39
N LEU A 268 -4.12 13.58 1.80
CA LEU A 268 -4.46 12.78 0.62
C LEU A 268 -3.60 13.19 -0.60
N ASP A 269 -3.46 14.49 -0.90
CA ASP A 269 -2.63 14.91 -2.05
C ASP A 269 -1.16 14.54 -1.85
N LYS A 270 -0.64 14.59 -0.60
CA LYS A 270 0.70 14.07 -0.28
C LYS A 270 0.81 12.58 -0.64
N GLY A 271 -0.10 11.75 -0.13
CA GLY A 271 -0.11 10.30 -0.41
C GLY A 271 -0.22 9.99 -1.91
N ARG A 272 -1.10 10.70 -2.62
CA ARG A 272 -1.30 10.57 -4.07
C ARG A 272 -0.02 10.86 -4.85
N ARG A 273 0.66 11.99 -4.57
CA ARG A 273 1.90 12.37 -5.25
C ARG A 273 3.02 11.36 -5.02
N MET A 274 3.10 10.79 -3.82
CA MET A 274 4.09 9.76 -3.49
C MET A 274 3.84 8.48 -4.28
N LEU A 275 2.59 8.00 -4.27
CA LEU A 275 2.20 6.78 -4.98
C LEU A 275 2.33 6.90 -6.49
N GLU A 276 2.05 8.07 -7.06
CA GLU A 276 2.23 8.35 -8.50
C GLU A 276 3.70 8.24 -8.95
N ALA A 277 4.66 8.54 -8.08
CA ALA A 277 6.08 8.46 -8.37
C ALA A 277 6.66 7.04 -8.23
N MET A 278 5.89 6.11 -7.66
CA MET A 278 6.35 4.74 -7.40
C MET A 278 6.13 3.82 -8.62
N PRO A 279 7.00 2.82 -8.81
CA PRO A 279 6.74 1.76 -9.79
C PRO A 279 5.48 0.97 -9.40
N TYR A 280 4.83 0.36 -10.40
CA TYR A 280 3.71 -0.55 -10.13
C TYR A 280 4.21 -1.78 -9.36
N PRO A 281 3.56 -2.18 -8.25
CA PRO A 281 4.04 -3.31 -7.45
C PRO A 281 4.02 -4.65 -8.18
N GLU A 282 4.96 -5.54 -7.83
CA GLU A 282 5.04 -6.89 -8.41
C GLU A 282 4.08 -7.90 -7.73
N ASN A 283 3.81 -7.75 -6.44
CA ASN A 283 2.95 -8.63 -5.64
C ASN A 283 1.94 -7.78 -4.85
N LEU A 284 0.70 -7.73 -5.31
CA LEU A 284 -0.39 -6.98 -4.66
C LEU A 284 -1.07 -7.76 -3.53
N ASP A 285 -0.82 -9.07 -3.43
CA ASP A 285 -1.37 -9.90 -2.35
C ASP A 285 -0.62 -9.68 -1.04
N ASN A 286 0.65 -9.27 -1.10
CA ASN A 286 1.45 -8.97 0.08
C ASN A 286 0.86 -7.79 0.87
N HIS A 287 0.52 -8.05 2.14
CA HIS A 287 -0.06 -7.05 3.05
C HIS A 287 0.78 -5.76 3.21
N PHE A 288 2.11 -5.88 3.12
CA PHE A 288 3.05 -4.76 3.23
C PHE A 288 3.35 -4.09 1.88
N VAL A 289 2.47 -4.28 0.90
CA VAL A 289 2.52 -3.59 -0.39
C VAL A 289 1.25 -2.74 -0.55
N VAL A 290 1.45 -1.46 -0.90
CA VAL A 290 0.33 -0.55 -1.16
C VAL A 290 -0.16 -0.76 -2.58
N ASP A 291 -1.36 -1.31 -2.71
CA ASP A 291 -2.09 -1.39 -3.97
C ASP A 291 -2.52 0.03 -4.42
N PRO A 292 -2.07 0.50 -5.60
CA PRO A 292 -2.50 1.79 -6.15
C PRO A 292 -4.02 1.97 -6.19
N ALA A 293 -4.78 0.91 -6.47
CA ALA A 293 -6.24 0.95 -6.53
C ALA A 293 -6.89 1.18 -5.15
N LYS A 294 -6.21 0.83 -4.04
CA LYS A 294 -6.72 1.07 -2.68
C LYS A 294 -6.73 2.55 -2.29
N PHE A 295 -5.97 3.39 -2.99
CA PHE A 295 -5.90 4.82 -2.69
C PHE A 295 -7.28 5.52 -2.79
N ASP A 296 -8.09 5.13 -3.78
CA ASP A 296 -9.44 5.68 -3.96
C ASP A 296 -10.37 5.38 -2.78
N PHE A 297 -10.20 4.22 -2.15
CA PHE A 297 -10.96 3.84 -0.96
C PHE A 297 -10.57 4.68 0.25
N TYR A 298 -9.29 5.01 0.39
CA TYR A 298 -8.83 5.90 1.47
C TYR A 298 -9.42 7.30 1.32
N ALA A 299 -9.38 7.85 0.10
CA ALA A 299 -9.96 9.16 -0.20
C ALA A 299 -11.48 9.16 0.05
N MET A 300 -12.18 8.11 -0.43
CA MET A 300 -13.62 7.95 -0.24
C MET A 300 -14.02 7.97 1.25
N ASP A 301 -13.38 7.16 2.10
CA ASP A 301 -13.76 7.10 3.52
C ASP A 301 -13.57 8.46 4.20
N CYS A 302 -12.51 9.20 3.83
CA CYS A 302 -12.26 10.54 4.35
C CYS A 302 -13.34 11.55 3.90
N TYR A 303 -13.64 11.62 2.60
CA TYR A 303 -14.58 12.60 2.05
C TYR A 303 -16.02 12.40 2.55
N ARG A 304 -16.43 11.14 2.75
CA ARG A 304 -17.74 10.81 3.34
C ARG A 304 -17.93 11.43 4.74
N LEU A 305 -16.87 11.53 5.53
CA LEU A 305 -16.94 12.03 6.91
C LEU A 305 -16.92 13.55 7.00
N VAL A 306 -16.27 14.21 6.04
CA VAL A 306 -16.25 15.68 5.94
C VAL A 306 -17.42 16.22 5.10
N GLY A 307 -18.39 15.37 4.74
CA GLY A 307 -19.67 15.77 4.17
C GLY A 307 -19.74 15.82 2.64
N GLU A 308 -18.78 15.26 1.91
CA GLU A 308 -18.71 15.30 0.45
C GLU A 308 -19.10 13.97 -0.21
N ASN A 309 -20.36 13.56 -0.04
CA ASN A 309 -20.88 12.32 -0.64
C ASN A 309 -20.81 12.32 -2.19
N GLN A 310 -20.72 13.49 -2.83
CA GLN A 310 -20.63 13.63 -4.29
C GLN A 310 -19.23 13.37 -4.85
N LEU A 311 -18.17 13.45 -4.04
CA LEU A 311 -16.78 13.22 -4.46
C LEU A 311 -16.31 11.77 -4.25
N VAL A 312 -17.23 10.89 -3.86
CA VAL A 312 -16.98 9.45 -3.70
C VAL A 312 -16.88 8.78 -5.08
N PRO A 313 -15.73 8.17 -5.44
CA PRO A 313 -15.59 7.40 -6.67
C PRO A 313 -16.65 6.30 -6.77
N HIS A 314 -17.36 6.21 -7.90
CA HIS A 314 -18.47 5.25 -8.08
C HIS A 314 -18.05 3.77 -7.97
N GLN A 315 -16.76 3.46 -8.15
CA GLN A 315 -16.21 2.11 -7.96
C GLN A 315 -15.94 1.77 -6.49
N ALA A 316 -15.72 2.76 -5.61
CA ALA A 316 -15.52 2.52 -4.18
C ALA A 316 -16.81 2.05 -3.48
N THR A 317 -17.98 2.32 -4.08
CA THR A 317 -19.29 1.88 -3.57
C THR A 317 -19.57 0.40 -3.84
N LEU A 318 -18.87 -0.24 -4.79
CA LEU A 318 -19.16 -1.62 -5.23
C LEU A 318 -18.37 -2.72 -4.50
N ALA A 319 -17.35 -2.37 -3.72
CA ALA A 319 -16.56 -3.32 -2.92
C ALA A 319 -16.91 -3.31 -1.42
N LEU A 320 -18.08 -2.77 -1.06
CA LEU A 320 -18.65 -2.84 0.30
C LEU A 320 -19.56 -4.08 0.50
N LEU A 321 -19.48 -5.06 -0.39
CA LEU A 321 -20.01 -6.42 -0.24
C LEU A 321 -18.85 -7.41 -0.31
#